data_AF-U7Q998-F1
#
_entry.id   AF-U7Q998-F1
#
_cell.length_a   1.000
_cell.length_b   1.000
_cell.length_c   1.000
_cell.angle_alpha   90.00
_cell.angle_beta   90.00
_cell.angle_gamma   90.00
#
_symmetry.space_group_name_H-M   'P 1'
#
loop_
_entity.id
_entity.type
_entity.pdbx_description
1 polymer ?
#
loop_
_entity_poly.entity_id
_entity_poly.type
_entity_poly.pdbx_seq_one_letter_code
_entity_poly.pdbx_strand_id
1 'polypeptide(L)'
;MPFSTGIHPYFTVANKQQLVFDLPSTQFQAKDDETIQTFSGQFDFEQDEIDVAFFNLSKSSAVVNDLSRKLKLTFEWDNRYSTLVFWTVKGKEFYCLEPWSSPRNALNTGKSLMSAKPGETIETFVKISADLG
;
A
#
# COMPACT_ATOMS: atom_id res chain seq x y z
N MET A 1 25.30 0.62 -2.07
CA MET A 1 24.31 1.43 -2.78
C MET A 1 23.03 1.41 -1.97
N PRO A 2 22.60 2.54 -1.38
CA PRO A 2 21.29 2.63 -0.75
C PRO A 2 20.19 2.67 -1.82
N PHE A 3 19.07 2.00 -1.59
CA PHE A 3 17.94 1.98 -2.52
C PHE A 3 16.62 1.63 -1.83
N SER A 4 15.54 1.86 -2.56
CA SER A 4 14.19 1.45 -2.23
C SER A 4 13.55 0.75 -3.43
N THR A 5 12.61 -0.15 -3.18
CA THR A 5 11.78 -0.77 -4.20
C THR A 5 10.31 -0.64 -3.81
N GLY A 6 9.44 -0.58 -4.81
CA GLY A 6 7.99 -0.55 -4.63
C GLY A 6 7.34 -1.01 -5.91
N ILE A 7 6.12 -1.54 -5.81
CA ILE A 7 5.28 -1.83 -6.97
C ILE A 7 4.01 -0.99 -6.88
N HIS A 8 3.47 -0.59 -8.03
CA HIS A 8 2.28 0.26 -8.10
C HIS A 8 1.19 -0.44 -8.93
N PRO A 9 0.59 -1.52 -8.41
CA PRO A 9 -0.48 -2.24 -9.13
C PRO A 9 -1.78 -1.44 -9.11
N TYR A 10 -2.51 -1.47 -10.23
CA TYR A 10 -3.82 -0.86 -10.39
C TYR A 10 -4.87 -1.95 -10.43
N PHE A 11 -5.86 -1.87 -9.55
CA PHE A 11 -6.98 -2.79 -9.51
C PHE A 11 -8.25 -2.08 -9.94
N THR A 12 -8.91 -2.61 -10.98
CA THR A 12 -10.24 -2.13 -11.39
C THR A 12 -11.24 -2.30 -10.25
N VAL A 13 -12.10 -1.30 -10.04
CA VAL A 13 -13.21 -1.35 -9.08
C VAL A 13 -14.38 -0.55 -9.62
N ALA A 14 -15.56 -1.17 -9.69
CA ALA A 14 -16.78 -0.51 -10.16
C ALA A 14 -17.49 0.26 -9.02
N ASN A 15 -17.44 -0.27 -7.80
CA ASN A 15 -18.07 0.35 -6.63
C ASN A 15 -17.08 0.37 -5.45
N LYS A 16 -16.43 1.52 -5.24
CA LYS A 16 -15.44 1.70 -4.17
C LYS A 16 -16.06 1.59 -2.78
N GLN A 17 -17.33 1.96 -2.62
CA GLN A 17 -18.05 1.84 -1.35
C GLN A 17 -18.26 0.38 -0.92
N GLN A 18 -18.04 -0.60 -1.81
CA GLN A 18 -18.06 -2.02 -1.50
C GLN A 18 -16.67 -2.64 -1.28
N LEU A 19 -15.62 -1.82 -1.19
CA LEU A 19 -14.31 -2.28 -0.76
C LEU A 19 -14.24 -2.37 0.77
N VAL A 20 -13.79 -3.52 1.27
CA VAL A 20 -13.52 -3.76 2.68
C VAL A 20 -12.05 -4.11 2.85
N PHE A 21 -11.35 -3.38 3.73
CA PHE A 21 -9.91 -3.48 3.89
C PHE A 21 -9.53 -4.09 5.25
N ASP A 22 -8.61 -5.06 5.23
CA ASP A 22 -7.79 -5.46 6.39
C ASP A 22 -6.36 -5.00 6.09
N LEU A 23 -6.03 -3.80 6.57
CA LEU A 23 -4.70 -3.19 6.41
C LEU A 23 -3.89 -3.41 7.70
N PRO A 24 -2.58 -3.66 7.59
CA PRO A 24 -1.73 -3.94 8.74
C PRO A 24 -1.35 -2.68 9.52
N SER A 25 -2.12 -1.58 9.45
CA SER A 25 -1.88 -0.39 10.25
C SER A 25 -3.15 0.43 10.42
N THR A 26 -3.26 1.10 11.56
CA THR A 26 -4.30 2.08 11.85
C THR A 26 -3.78 3.51 11.73
N GLN A 27 -2.54 3.72 11.29
CA GLN A 27 -1.94 5.04 11.13
C GLN A 27 -1.51 5.25 9.68
N PHE A 28 -1.87 6.40 9.14
CA PHE A 28 -1.44 6.82 7.81
C PHE A 28 -1.06 8.29 7.78
N GLN A 29 -0.39 8.68 6.71
CA GLN A 29 -0.05 10.06 6.40
C GLN A 29 -0.43 10.35 4.95
N ALA A 30 -1.23 11.39 4.72
CA ALA A 30 -1.53 11.85 3.37
C ALA A 30 -0.30 12.47 2.70
N LYS A 31 -0.24 12.47 1.37
CA LYS A 31 0.96 12.86 0.63
C LYS A 31 1.46 14.27 0.91
N ASP A 32 0.53 15.22 0.94
CA ASP A 32 0.82 16.63 1.09
C ASP A 32 0.51 17.14 2.51
N ASP A 33 0.42 16.22 3.48
CA ASP A 33 0.13 16.50 4.88
C ASP A 33 1.19 15.83 5.77
N GLU A 34 1.77 16.59 6.69
CA GLU A 34 2.75 16.07 7.66
C GLU A 34 2.10 15.43 8.89
N THR A 35 0.78 15.57 9.05
CA THR A 35 0.05 15.02 10.17
C THR A 35 -0.19 13.53 10.03
N ILE A 36 -0.04 12.82 11.15
CA ILE A 36 -0.40 11.40 11.27
C ILE A 36 -1.89 11.31 11.59
N GLN A 37 -2.62 10.58 10.77
CA GLN A 37 -4.05 10.36 10.93
C GLN A 37 -4.35 8.91 11.31
N THR A 38 -5.47 8.71 11.99
CA THR A 38 -5.96 7.37 12.38
C THR A 38 -6.92 6.85 11.33
N PHE A 39 -6.66 5.65 10.79
CA PHE A 39 -7.54 4.95 9.88
C PHE A 39 -8.69 4.30 10.64
N SER A 40 -9.93 4.69 10.31
CA SER A 40 -11.15 4.15 10.89
C SER A 40 -11.60 2.82 10.28
N GLY A 41 -10.85 2.29 9.32
CA GLY A 41 -11.19 1.07 8.57
C GLY A 41 -11.92 1.31 7.24
N GLN A 42 -12.27 2.55 6.93
CA GLN A 42 -12.91 2.94 5.67
C GLN A 42 -12.29 4.23 5.12
N PHE A 43 -12.25 4.33 3.80
CA PHE A 43 -11.86 5.54 3.10
C PHE A 43 -13.08 6.37 2.73
N ASP A 44 -12.95 7.69 2.78
CA ASP A 44 -13.94 8.61 2.22
C ASP A 44 -13.68 8.83 0.73
N PHE A 45 -14.37 8.04 -0.10
CA PHE A 45 -14.26 8.11 -1.57
C PHE A 45 -14.92 9.35 -2.19
N GLU A 46 -15.49 10.27 -1.40
CA GLU A 46 -15.95 11.56 -1.89
C GLU A 46 -14.82 12.59 -2.03
N GLN A 47 -13.64 12.34 -1.43
CA GLN A 47 -12.44 13.13 -1.66
C GLN A 47 -12.01 13.07 -3.13
N ASP A 48 -11.52 14.19 -3.67
CA ASP A 48 -11.05 14.27 -5.07
C ASP A 48 -9.92 13.27 -5.34
N GLU A 49 -9.03 13.09 -4.36
CA GLU A 49 -7.92 12.15 -4.39
C GLU A 49 -7.64 11.62 -2.98
N ILE A 50 -7.32 10.34 -2.89
CA ILE A 50 -6.76 9.73 -1.69
C ILE A 50 -5.37 9.25 -2.08
N ASP A 51 -4.33 9.83 -1.47
CA ASP A 51 -2.93 9.43 -1.62
C ASP A 51 -2.32 9.35 -0.21
N VAL A 52 -2.31 8.15 0.36
CA VAL A 52 -1.93 7.94 1.77
C VAL A 52 -0.92 6.81 1.92
N ALA A 53 0.04 7.01 2.82
CA ALA A 53 1.03 6.02 3.18
C ALA A 53 0.79 5.50 4.59
N PHE A 54 0.53 4.20 4.72
CA PHE A 54 0.49 3.50 6.00
C PHE A 54 1.91 3.08 6.41
N PHE A 55 2.20 3.18 7.70
CA PHE A 55 3.49 2.83 8.30
C PHE A 55 3.26 2.10 9.62
N ASN A 56 4.35 1.66 10.29
CA ASN A 56 4.29 0.81 11.49
C ASN A 56 3.43 -0.45 11.26
N LEU A 57 3.66 -1.11 10.12
CA LEU A 57 2.85 -2.26 9.71
C LEU A 57 3.00 -3.41 10.71
N SER A 58 1.89 -3.90 11.24
CA SER A 58 1.84 -4.97 12.25
C SER A 58 2.10 -6.37 11.68
N LYS A 59 1.95 -6.55 10.36
CA LYS A 59 2.19 -7.78 9.61
C LYS A 59 2.57 -7.44 8.16
N SER A 60 3.20 -8.40 7.47
CA SER A 60 3.61 -8.25 6.05
C SER A 60 2.53 -8.73 5.08
N SER A 61 1.28 -8.39 5.37
CA SER A 61 0.14 -8.77 4.54
C SER A 61 -1.04 -7.81 4.69
N ALA A 62 -1.86 -7.73 3.65
CA ALA A 62 -3.12 -7.00 3.62
C ALA A 62 -4.17 -7.78 2.83
N VAL A 63 -5.44 -7.51 3.10
CA VAL A 63 -6.55 -8.06 2.33
C VAL A 63 -7.47 -6.94 1.88
N VAL A 64 -7.90 -7.02 0.61
CA VAL A 64 -9.00 -6.20 0.08
C VAL A 64 -10.10 -7.13 -0.40
N ASN A 65 -11.30 -6.96 0.13
CA ASN A 65 -12.49 -7.64 -0.37
C ASN A 65 -13.29 -6.64 -1.20
N ASP A 66 -13.53 -6.98 -2.45
CA ASP A 66 -14.46 -6.28 -3.33
C ASP A 66 -15.76 -7.06 -3.39
N LEU A 67 -16.73 -6.64 -2.58
CA LEU A 67 -18.01 -7.33 -2.45
C LEU A 67 -18.83 -7.24 -3.75
N SER A 68 -18.61 -6.21 -4.56
CA SER A 68 -19.33 -6.01 -5.82
C SER A 68 -18.94 -7.05 -6.88
N ARG A 69 -17.70 -7.55 -6.80
CA ARG A 69 -17.15 -8.58 -7.70
C ARG A 69 -17.02 -9.96 -7.07
N LYS A 70 -17.36 -10.10 -5.78
CA LYS A 70 -17.05 -11.30 -4.98
C LYS A 70 -15.57 -11.70 -5.10
N LEU A 71 -14.69 -10.70 -5.09
CA LEU A 71 -13.26 -10.90 -5.24
C LEU A 71 -12.58 -10.60 -3.92
N LYS A 72 -11.72 -11.52 -3.48
CA LYS A 72 -10.76 -11.26 -2.41
C LYS A 72 -9.35 -11.20 -3.00
N LEU A 73 -8.67 -10.09 -2.75
CA LEU A 73 -7.25 -9.93 -3.04
C LEU A 73 -6.47 -10.04 -1.73
N THR A 74 -5.51 -10.97 -1.70
CA THR A 74 -4.58 -11.14 -0.60
C THR A 74 -3.20 -10.72 -1.05
N PHE A 75 -2.61 -9.77 -0.32
CA PHE A 75 -1.28 -9.24 -0.54
C PHE A 75 -0.36 -9.81 0.53
N GLU A 76 0.77 -10.34 0.11
CA GLU A 76 1.83 -10.84 0.99
C GLU A 76 3.15 -10.29 0.47
N TRP A 77 4.03 -9.88 1.36
CA TRP A 77 5.32 -9.33 0.97
C TRP A 77 6.40 -9.68 1.96
N ASP A 78 7.63 -9.48 1.54
CA ASP A 78 8.80 -9.63 2.39
C ASP A 78 8.84 -8.55 3.50
N ASN A 79 9.36 -8.89 4.68
CA ASN A 79 9.39 -7.97 5.83
C ASN A 79 10.17 -6.67 5.62
N ARG A 80 10.96 -6.55 4.54
CA ARG A 80 11.63 -5.31 4.11
C ARG A 80 10.65 -4.25 3.58
N TYR A 81 9.40 -4.62 3.28
CA TYR A 81 8.34 -3.70 2.86
C TYR A 81 7.67 -3.04 4.08
N SER A 82 8.16 -1.85 4.42
CA SER A 82 7.79 -1.11 5.63
C SER A 82 6.70 -0.04 5.43
N THR A 83 6.25 0.17 4.19
CA THR A 83 5.23 1.16 3.84
C THR A 83 4.20 0.55 2.91
N LEU A 84 2.92 0.83 3.15
CA LEU A 84 1.82 0.39 2.28
C LEU A 84 1.08 1.65 1.81
N VAL A 85 1.14 1.96 0.52
CA VAL A 85 0.45 3.13 -0.04
C VAL A 85 -0.92 2.73 -0.56
N PHE A 86 -1.93 3.56 -0.32
CA PHE A 86 -3.24 3.46 -0.95
C PHE A 86 -3.47 4.70 -1.80
N TRP A 87 -3.80 4.51 -3.07
CA TRP A 87 -4.06 5.60 -4.01
C TRP A 87 -5.33 5.40 -4.83
N THR A 88 -6.12 6.46 -4.98
CA THR A 88 -7.28 6.48 -5.87
C THR A 88 -7.74 7.91 -6.16
N VAL A 89 -8.44 8.10 -7.29
CA VAL A 89 -8.99 9.40 -7.71
C VAL A 89 -10.51 9.30 -7.89
N LYS A 90 -11.24 10.34 -7.48
CA LYS A 90 -12.70 10.42 -7.62
C LYS A 90 -13.13 10.22 -9.07
N GLY A 91 -14.19 9.43 -9.27
CA GLY A 91 -14.74 9.12 -10.60
C GLY A 91 -13.88 8.20 -11.48
N LYS A 92 -12.69 7.77 -11.03
CA LYS A 92 -11.88 6.76 -11.72
C LYS A 92 -12.12 5.38 -11.13
N GLU A 93 -12.33 4.38 -11.98
CA GLU A 93 -12.68 3.00 -11.60
C GLU A 93 -11.45 2.16 -11.24
N PHE A 94 -10.55 2.70 -10.43
CA PHE A 94 -9.40 1.97 -9.92
C PHE A 94 -9.07 2.35 -8.47
N TYR A 95 -8.32 1.47 -7.82
CA TYR A 95 -7.50 1.81 -6.66
C TYR A 95 -6.15 1.12 -6.77
N CYS A 96 -5.17 1.64 -6.03
CA CYS A 96 -3.84 1.07 -5.89
C CYS A 96 -3.63 0.68 -4.43
N LEU A 97 -3.00 -0.47 -4.23
CA LEU A 97 -2.47 -0.88 -2.93
C LEU A 97 -1.04 -1.34 -3.15
N GLU A 98 -0.11 -0.60 -2.58
CA GLU A 98 1.27 -0.58 -3.04
C GLU A 98 2.24 -0.90 -1.89
N PRO A 99 2.82 -2.11 -1.85
CA PRO A 99 3.88 -2.41 -0.91
C PRO A 99 5.18 -1.71 -1.35
N TRP A 100 5.70 -0.82 -0.51
CA TRP A 100 6.98 -0.12 -0.71
C TRP A 100 7.97 -0.47 0.42
N SER A 101 9.25 -0.65 0.05
CA SER A 101 10.33 -0.95 1.01
C SER A 101 10.56 0.18 2.00
N SER A 102 10.37 1.41 1.53
CA SER A 102 10.70 2.64 2.25
C SER A 102 9.66 3.72 1.94
N PRO A 103 9.46 4.69 2.84
CA PRO A 103 8.50 5.77 2.61
C PRO A 103 8.99 6.77 1.56
N ARG A 104 8.13 7.72 1.20
CA ARG A 104 8.49 8.88 0.38
C ARG A 104 9.76 9.56 0.93
N ASN A 105 10.58 10.09 0.03
CA ASN A 105 11.80 10.82 0.39
C ASN A 105 12.85 10.01 1.19
N ALA A 106 12.79 8.68 1.18
CA ALA A 106 13.69 7.82 1.95
C ALA A 106 15.17 8.02 1.59
N LEU A 107 15.51 8.29 0.32
CA LEU A 107 16.90 8.54 -0.09
C LEU A 107 17.53 9.75 0.61
N ASN A 108 16.73 10.77 0.95
CA ASN A 108 17.21 11.94 1.69
C ASN A 108 17.16 11.73 3.21
N THR A 109 16.15 11.00 3.71
CA THR A 109 15.95 10.81 5.17
C THR A 109 16.67 9.60 5.74
N GLY A 110 17.12 8.66 4.90
CA GLY A 110 17.70 7.38 5.31
C GLY A 110 16.69 6.35 5.82
N LYS A 111 15.39 6.69 5.91
CA LYS A 111 14.39 5.85 6.57
C LYS A 111 14.10 4.57 5.78
N SER A 112 14.28 3.42 6.43
CA SER A 112 14.00 2.08 5.87
C SER A 112 14.66 1.79 4.51
N LEU A 113 15.79 2.43 4.19
CA LEU A 113 16.53 2.13 2.96
C LEU A 113 17.18 0.75 3.07
N MET A 114 17.10 -0.02 1.98
CA MET A 114 17.96 -1.19 1.80
C MET A 114 19.34 -0.72 1.33
N SER A 115 20.37 -1.55 1.51
CA SER A 115 21.71 -1.26 1.01
C SER A 115 22.36 -2.52 0.47
N ALA A 116 22.80 -2.48 -0.78
CA ALA A 116 23.57 -3.55 -1.42
C ALA A 116 25.05 -3.18 -1.52
N LYS A 117 25.95 -4.06 -1.12
CA LYS A 117 27.40 -3.93 -1.33
C LYS A 117 27.76 -4.17 -2.80
N PRO A 118 28.95 -3.76 -3.26
CA PRO A 118 29.43 -4.12 -4.60
C PRO A 118 29.38 -5.63 -4.84
N GLY A 119 28.71 -6.06 -5.91
CA GLY A 119 28.52 -7.47 -6.27
C GLY A 119 27.44 -8.22 -5.49
N GLU A 120 26.77 -7.59 -4.53
CA GLU A 120 25.67 -8.19 -3.77
C GLU A 120 24.35 -8.13 -4.54
N THR A 121 23.57 -9.21 -4.47
CA THR A 121 22.19 -9.25 -4.96
C THR A 121 21.25 -9.34 -3.77
N ILE A 122 20.21 -8.51 -3.75
CA ILE A 122 19.15 -8.54 -2.75
C ILE A 122 17.87 -8.97 -3.43
N GLU A 123 17.41 -10.18 -3.12
CA GLU A 123 16.16 -10.73 -3.63
C GLU A 123 15.03 -10.46 -2.64
N THR A 124 13.88 -10.02 -3.11
CA THR A 124 12.68 -9.75 -2.30
C THR A 124 11.43 -10.19 -3.07
N PHE A 125 10.27 -10.23 -2.41
CA PHE A 125 9.03 -10.62 -3.06
C PHE A 125 7.84 -9.76 -2.65
N VAL A 126 6.92 -9.64 -3.59
CA VAL A 126 5.52 -9.26 -3.36
C VAL A 126 4.66 -10.28 -4.10
N LYS A 127 3.66 -10.81 -3.43
CA LYS A 127 2.72 -11.79 -3.95
C LYS A 127 1.31 -11.23 -3.82
N ILE A 128 0.55 -11.33 -4.89
CA ILE A 128 -0.85 -10.92 -4.95
C ILE A 128 -1.63 -12.15 -5.41
N SER A 129 -2.54 -12.63 -4.57
CA SER A 129 -3.41 -13.78 -4.86
C SER A 129 -4.86 -13.31 -4.97
N ALA A 130 -5.62 -13.91 -5.88
CA ALA A 130 -7.01 -13.57 -6.14
C ALA A 130 -7.89 -14.81 -5.93
N ASP A 131 -8.86 -14.70 -5.02
CA ASP A 131 -9.90 -15.70 -4.80
C ASP A 131 -11.23 -15.15 -5.33
N LEU A 132 -11.84 -15.88 -6.27
CA LEU A 132 -13.14 -15.55 -6.86
C LEU A 132 -14.23 -16.40 -6.19
N GLY A 133 -15.31 -15.76 -5.75
CA GLY A 133 -16.50 -16.41 -5.19
C GLY A 133 -17.71 -16.46 -6.12
#